data_AF-A0A0K6I7L9-F1
#
_entry.id   AF-A0A0K6I7L9-F1
#
_cell.length_a   1.000
_cell.length_b   1.000
_cell.length_c   1.000
_cell.angle_alpha   90.00
_cell.angle_beta   90.00
_cell.angle_gamma   90.00
#
_symmetry.space_group_name_H-M   'P 1'
#
loop_
_entity.id
_entity.type
_entity.pdbx_description
1 polymer ?
#
loop_
_entity_poly.entity_id
_entity_poly.type
_entity_poly.pdbx_seq_one_letter_code
_entity_poly.pdbx_strand_id
1 'polypeptide(L)'
;MDAREISYVTALPLYVFTQKQVREALGIPHRRVEKLIRFDYDEVIAWVKRWSQEAEEQGIHAQIDPGEQRRSLQQALAALPV
;
A
#
# COMPACT_ATOMS: atom_id res chain seq x y z
N MET A 1 0.28 -14.64 9.05
CA MET A 1 0.93 -13.41 9.54
C MET A 1 -0.10 -12.31 9.73
N ASP A 2 0.16 -11.37 10.62
CA ASP A 2 -0.67 -10.19 10.86
C ASP A 2 -0.32 -9.02 9.93
N ALA A 3 -1.23 -8.05 9.81
CA ALA A 3 -1.09 -6.90 8.92
C ALA A 3 0.20 -6.08 9.17
N ARG A 4 0.69 -6.05 10.42
CA ARG A 4 1.95 -5.38 10.79
C ARG A 4 3.17 -6.12 10.29
N GLU A 5 3.18 -7.44 10.44
CA GLU A 5 4.30 -8.27 9.99
C GLU A 5 4.42 -8.24 8.47
N ILE A 6 3.28 -8.35 7.77
CA ILE A 6 3.27 -8.32 6.30
C ILE A 6 3.67 -6.94 5.75
N SER A 7 3.25 -5.85 6.41
CA SER A 7 3.68 -4.49 6.09
C SER A 7 5.19 -4.31 6.24
N TYR A 8 5.77 -4.89 7.28
CA TYR A 8 7.22 -4.82 7.50
C TYR A 8 8.01 -5.57 6.42
N VAL A 9 7.62 -6.80 6.09
CA VAL A 9 8.35 -7.61 5.09
C VAL A 9 8.14 -7.14 3.65
N THR A 10 6.99 -6.54 3.34
CA THR A 10 6.72 -6.00 1.99
C THR A 10 7.17 -4.55 1.82
N ALA A 11 7.59 -3.88 2.90
CA ALA A 11 7.82 -2.44 2.96
C ALA A 11 6.61 -1.57 2.52
N LEU A 12 5.41 -2.17 2.42
CA LEU A 12 4.18 -1.46 2.06
C LEU A 12 3.55 -0.84 3.30
N PRO A 13 2.88 0.32 3.18
CA PRO A 13 2.23 0.96 4.31
C PRO A 13 1.18 0.07 4.98
N LEU A 14 1.15 0.05 6.32
CA LEU A 14 0.22 -0.76 7.11
C LEU A 14 -1.26 -0.56 6.72
N TYR A 15 -1.63 0.66 6.33
CA TYR A 15 -3.00 1.00 5.97
C TYR A 15 -3.50 0.18 4.76
N VAL A 16 -2.61 -0.26 3.89
CA VAL A 16 -2.91 -1.09 2.72
C VAL A 16 -3.51 -2.43 3.17
N PHE A 17 -3.03 -2.98 4.28
CA PHE A 17 -3.47 -4.27 4.81
C PHE A 17 -4.62 -4.13 5.83
N THR A 18 -4.73 -3.01 6.55
CA THR A 18 -5.78 -2.84 7.56
C THR A 18 -7.10 -2.34 6.96
N GLN A 19 -7.05 -1.45 5.97
CA GLN A 19 -8.26 -0.87 5.36
C GLN A 19 -8.90 -1.85 4.39
N LYS A 20 -10.16 -2.23 4.66
CA LYS A 20 -10.91 -3.18 3.81
C LYS A 20 -11.04 -2.71 2.36
N GLN A 21 -11.41 -1.45 2.16
CA GLN A 21 -11.61 -0.88 0.82
C GLN A 21 -10.34 -0.95 -0.03
N VAL A 22 -9.19 -0.59 0.56
CA VAL A 22 -7.89 -0.61 -0.13
C VAL A 22 -7.48 -2.04 -0.46
N ARG A 23 -7.63 -2.99 0.48
CA ARG A 23 -7.33 -4.41 0.23
C ARG A 23 -8.17 -5.00 -0.88
N GLU A 24 -9.47 -4.70 -0.90
CA GLU A 24 -10.39 -5.22 -1.91
C GLU A 24 -10.13 -4.58 -3.27
N ALA A 25 -9.84 -3.28 -3.32
CA ALA A 25 -9.47 -2.58 -4.56
C ALA A 25 -8.17 -3.12 -5.17
N LEU A 26 -7.19 -3.47 -4.34
CA LEU A 26 -5.90 -4.03 -4.77
C LEU A 26 -5.91 -5.55 -4.94
N GLY A 27 -7.00 -6.23 -4.59
CA GLY A 27 -7.12 -7.68 -4.69
C GLY A 27 -6.09 -8.45 -3.85
N ILE A 28 -5.71 -7.92 -2.67
CA ILE A 28 -4.63 -8.50 -1.86
C ILE A 28 -5.05 -9.89 -1.35
N PRO A 29 -4.21 -10.93 -1.55
CA PRO A 29 -4.45 -12.26 -1.00
C PRO A 29 -4.56 -12.21 0.52
N HIS A 30 -5.70 -12.62 1.05
CA HIS A 30 -5.92 -12.65 2.49
C HIS A 30 -6.89 -13.75 2.89
N ARG A 31 -6.65 -14.35 4.05
CA ARG A 31 -7.50 -15.38 4.62
C ARG A 31 -8.25 -14.83 5.83
N ARG A 32 -9.57 -14.94 5.79
CA ARG A 32 -10.42 -14.61 6.93
C ARG A 32 -10.46 -15.80 7.89
N VAL A 33 -9.95 -15.61 9.09
CA VAL A 33 -10.01 -16.58 10.18
C VAL A 33 -10.91 -15.97 11.25
N GLU A 34 -12.18 -16.37 11.24
CA GLU A 34 -13.25 -15.82 12.08
C GLU A 34 -13.39 -14.28 11.94
N LYS A 35 -12.88 -13.54 12.94
CA LYS A 35 -12.89 -12.07 13.00
C LYS A 35 -11.55 -11.46 12.59
N LEU A 36 -10.51 -12.26 12.40
CA LEU A 36 -9.16 -11.81 12.08
C LEU A 36 -8.85 -12.02 10.61
N ILE A 37 -8.01 -11.13 10.08
CA ILE A 37 -7.46 -11.26 8.73
C ILE A 37 -6.02 -11.70 8.87
N ARG A 38 -5.71 -12.83 8.24
CA ARG A 38 -4.36 -13.38 8.18
C ARG A 38 -3.85 -13.29 6.75
N PHE A 39 -2.58 -12.95 6.63
CA PHE A 39 -1.87 -12.91 5.36
C PHE A 39 -0.90 -14.08 5.30
N ASP A 40 -0.86 -14.71 4.14
CA ASP A 40 0.16 -15.70 3.81
C ASP A 40 1.35 -14.98 3.15
N TYR A 41 2.56 -15.34 3.58
CA TYR A 41 3.77 -14.67 3.10
C TYR A 41 4.00 -14.90 1.62
N ASP A 42 3.95 -16.17 1.18
CA ASP A 42 4.27 -16.56 -0.18
C ASP A 42 3.24 -15.99 -1.16
N GLU A 43 1.95 -16.03 -0.79
CA GLU A 43 0.89 -15.45 -1.63
C GLU A 43 1.04 -13.94 -1.80
N VAL A 44 1.33 -13.22 -0.71
CA VAL A 44 1.47 -11.76 -0.76
C VAL A 44 2.74 -11.35 -1.51
N ILE A 45 3.87 -12.05 -1.33
CA ILE A 45 5.09 -11.76 -2.09
C ILE A 45 4.90 -12.05 -3.58
N ALA A 46 4.21 -13.14 -3.93
CA ALA A 46 3.87 -13.42 -5.31
C ALA A 46 2.95 -12.33 -5.90
N TRP A 47 2.00 -11.82 -5.11
CA TRP A 47 1.16 -10.69 -5.50
C TRP A 47 1.96 -9.40 -5.69
N VAL A 48 2.86 -9.03 -4.75
CA VAL A 48 3.71 -7.84 -4.88
C VAL A 48 4.56 -7.92 -6.15
N LYS A 49 5.18 -9.07 -6.42
CA LYS A 49 6.00 -9.25 -7.63
C LYS A 49 5.19 -9.07 -8.90
N ARG A 50 3.99 -9.65 -8.99
CA ARG A 50 3.08 -9.46 -10.13
C ARG A 50 2.63 -8.01 -10.25
N TRP A 51 2.31 -7.36 -9.13
CA TRP A 51 1.88 -5.97 -9.11
C TRP A 51 2.99 -5.01 -9.56
N SER A 52 4.24 -5.24 -9.13
CA SER A 52 5.40 -4.47 -9.59
C SER A 52 5.68 -4.68 -11.08
N GLN A 53 5.54 -5.92 -11.56
CA GLN A 53 5.71 -6.23 -12.98
C GLN A 53 4.61 -5.56 -13.83
N GLU A 54 3.36 -5.65 -13.40
CA GLU A 54 2.23 -5.02 -14.08
C GLU A 54 2.31 -3.47 -14.03
N ALA A 55 2.83 -2.90 -12.94
CA ALA A 55 3.11 -1.47 -12.85
C ALA A 55 4.23 -1.02 -13.80
N GLU A 56 5.27 -1.85 -13.99
CA GLU A 56 6.36 -1.62 -14.95
C GLU A 56 5.85 -1.72 -16.40
N GLU A 57 5.00 -2.72 -16.68
CA GLU A 57 4.34 -2.89 -17.99
C GLU A 57 3.36 -1.74 -18.30
N GLN A 58 2.73 -1.15 -17.28
CA GLN A 58 1.88 0.04 -17.42
C GLN A 58 2.64 1.36 -17.37
N GLY A 59 3.98 1.33 -17.25
CA GLY A 59 4.83 2.54 -17.22
C GLY A 59 4.60 3.44 -16.00
N ILE A 60 3.95 2.92 -14.95
CA ILE A 60 3.70 3.66 -13.70
C ILE A 60 4.99 3.57 -12.87
N HIS A 61 5.92 4.47 -13.15
CA HIS A 61 6.97 4.82 -12.20
C HIS A 61 6.30 5.55 -11.03
N ALA A 62 5.87 4.80 -10.01
CA ALA A 62 5.41 5.37 -8.75
C ALA A 62 6.61 5.94 -7.97
N GLN A 63 7.26 6.95 -8.52
CA GLN A 63 8.16 7.84 -7.80
C GLN A 63 7.31 8.85 -7.05
N ILE A 64 6.50 8.37 -6.10
CA ILE A 64 5.91 9.26 -5.11
C ILE A 64 6.92 9.33 -3.99
N ASP A 65 7.89 10.23 -4.15
CA ASP A 65 8.76 10.65 -3.05
C ASP A 65 7.87 11.29 -1.97
N PRO A 66 7.68 10.64 -0.80
CA PRO A 66 6.75 11.12 0.22
C PRO A 66 7.13 12.51 0.76
N GLY A 67 8.39 12.91 0.58
CA GLY A 67 8.93 14.20 0.96
C GLY A 67 8.43 15.36 0.09
N GLU A 68 8.25 15.16 -1.22
CA GLU A 68 7.81 16.22 -2.13
C GLU A 68 6.33 16.56 -1.92
N GLN A 69 5.49 15.55 -1.77
CA GLN A 69 4.06 15.72 -1.51
C GLN A 69 3.79 16.55 -0.24
N ARG A 70 4.57 16.33 0.83
CA ARG A 70 4.44 17.08 2.08
C ARG A 70 4.78 18.56 1.92
N ARG A 71 5.86 18.86 1.20
CA ARG A 71 6.33 20.24 1.00
C ARG A 71 5.33 21.03 0.13
N SER A 72 4.81 20.40 -0.92
CA SER A 72 3.78 20.99 -1.78
C SER A 72 2.47 21.26 -1.04
N LEU A 73 2.02 20.33 -0.18
CA LEU A 73 0.84 20.52 0.67
C LEU A 73 1.01 21.66 1.68
N GLN A 74 2.18 21.75 2.32
CA GLN A 74 2.49 22.85 3.25
C GLN A 74 2.53 24.21 2.54
N GLN A 75 3.10 24.27 1.33
CA GLN A 75 3.08 25.49 0.52
C GLN A 75 1.66 25.88 0.10
N ALA A 76 0.84 24.93 -0.33
CA ALA A 76 -0.55 25.20 -0.71
C ALA A 76 -1.39 25.69 0.49
N LEU A 77 -1.18 25.13 1.68
CA LEU A 77 -1.84 25.57 2.91
C LEU A 77 -1.39 26.98 3.34
N ALA A 78 -0.10 27.30 3.17
CA ALA A 78 0.44 28.62 3.48
C ALA A 78 0.01 29.72 2.50
N ALA A 79 -0.40 29.34 1.28
CA ALA A 79 -0.88 30.25 0.24
C ALA A 79 -2.38 30.55 0.31
N LEU A 80 -3.10 30.02 1.31
CA LEU A 80 -4.49 30.37 1.53
C LEU A 80 -4.58 31.79 2.12
N PRO A 81 -5.30 32.73 1.47
CA PRO A 81 -5.57 34.03 2.06
C PRO A 81 -6.48 33.83 3.29
N VAL A 82 -6.14 34.52 4.38
CA VAL A 82 -6.88 34.52 5.64
C VAL A 82 -8.23 35.23 5.52
#